data_AF-A0A3C0C5R0-F1
#
_entry.id   AF-A0A3C0C5R0-F1
#
_cell.length_a   1.000
_cell.length_b   1.000
_cell.length_c   1.000
_cell.angle_alpha   90.00
_cell.angle_beta   90.00
_cell.angle_gamma   90.00
#
_symmetry.space_group_name_H-M   'P 1'
#
loop_
_entity.id
_entity.type
_entity.pdbx_description
1 polymer ?
#
loop_
_entity_poly.entity_id
_entity_poly.type
_entity_poly.pdbx_seq_one_letter_code
_entity_poly.pdbx_strand_id
1 'polypeptide(L)' 'PMLDGYPSDERFVSACRERGLLLNALSPRRVRLVTHLDVDREDVERAASIILEVISQ' A
#
# COMPACT_ATOMS: atom_id res chain seq x y z
N PRO A 1 16.32 1.27 16.05
CA PRO A 1 15.79 2.54 15.48
C PRO A 1 15.65 2.39 13.97
N MET A 2 14.57 2.89 13.38
CA MET A 2 14.48 2.94 11.91
C MET A 2 15.48 3.98 11.37
N LEU A 3 16.11 3.64 10.25
CA LEU A 3 17.05 4.50 9.55
C LEU A 3 16.29 5.63 8.83
N ASP A 4 16.89 6.82 8.79
CA ASP A 4 16.38 7.93 7.98
C ASP A 4 16.34 7.51 6.49
N GLY A 5 15.19 7.73 5.83
CA GLY A 5 15.01 7.44 4.40
C GLY A 5 13.79 6.59 4.02
N TYR A 6 13.10 5.95 4.98
CA TYR A 6 11.87 5.21 4.67
C TYR A 6 10.70 6.15 4.32
N PRO A 7 9.89 5.85 3.29
CA PRO A 7 8.74 6.67 2.91
C PRO A 7 7.73 6.79 4.06
N SER A 8 7.16 7.99 4.22
CA SER A 8 6.00 8.20 5.10
C SER A 8 4.79 7.48 4.54
N ASP A 9 3.92 6.97 5.42
CA ASP A 9 2.70 6.27 5.01
C ASP A 9 1.79 7.10 4.10
N GLU A 10 1.71 8.43 4.26
CA GLU A 10 0.92 9.29 3.37
C GLU A 10 1.43 9.27 1.93
N ARG A 11 2.75 9.34 1.73
CA ARG A 11 3.37 9.21 0.40
C ARG A 11 3.11 7.84 -0.20
N PHE A 12 3.25 6.79 0.60
CA PHE A 12 2.97 5.42 0.17
C PHE A 12 1.50 5.26 -0.26
N VAL A 13 0.55 5.71 0.57
CA VAL A 13 -0.88 5.64 0.26
C VAL A 13 -1.23 6.48 -0.98
N SER A 14 -0.63 7.66 -1.15
CA SER A 14 -0.83 8.48 -2.35
C SER A 14 -0.33 7.78 -3.62
N ALA A 15 0.88 7.21 -3.59
CA ALA A 15 1.46 6.51 -4.72
C ALA A 15 0.68 5.24 -5.10
N CYS A 16 0.14 4.50 -4.13
CA CYS A 16 -0.77 3.39 -4.38
C CYS A 16 -2.08 3.86 -5.00
N ARG A 17 -2.65 4.98 -4.51
CA ARG A 17 -3.90 5.54 -5.03
C ARG A 17 -3.82 5.95 -6.49
N GLU A 18 -2.70 6.56 -6.90
CA GLU A 18 -2.43 6.90 -8.30
C GLU A 18 -2.42 5.68 -9.24
N ARG A 19 -2.10 4.50 -8.70
CA ARG A 19 -2.10 3.21 -9.42
C ARG A 19 -3.42 2.45 -9.27
N GLY A 20 -4.45 3.06 -8.69
CA GLY A 20 -5.77 2.46 -8.52
C GLY A 20 -5.95 1.60 -7.27
N LEU A 21 -4.98 1.60 -6.34
CA LEU A 21 -5.06 0.86 -5.08
C LEU A 21 -5.36 1.79 -3.90
N LEU A 22 -6.54 1.64 -3.31
CA LEU A 22 -6.96 2.42 -2.14
C LEU A 22 -6.51 1.73 -0.84
N LEU A 23 -5.73 2.44 -0.04
CA LEU A 23 -5.23 1.98 1.26
C LEU A 23 -5.59 2.97 2.35
N ASN A 24 -5.71 2.49 3.59
CA ASN A 24 -5.94 3.34 4.75
C ASN A 24 -4.74 3.34 5.70
N ALA A 25 -4.16 4.52 5.95
CA ALA A 25 -3.14 4.71 6.97
C ALA A 25 -3.83 4.80 8.34
N LEU A 26 -3.48 3.87 9.25
CA LEU A 26 -3.96 3.88 10.64
C LEU A 26 -3.10 4.76 11.56
N SER A 27 -1.84 4.97 11.18
CA SER A 27 -0.87 5.82 11.90
C SER A 27 0.25 6.20 10.93
N PRO A 28 1.22 7.06 11.31
CA PRO A 28 2.30 7.49 10.41
C PRO A 28 3.21 6.37 9.86
N ARG A 29 3.17 5.16 10.43
CA ARG A 29 3.95 3.96 10.03
C ARG A 29 3.16 2.65 10.07
N ARG A 30 1.82 2.72 10.00
CA ARG A 30 0.96 1.53 9.91
C ARG A 30 -0.17 1.77 8.91
N VAL A 31 -0.23 0.93 7.89
CA VAL A 31 -1.38 0.79 7.01
C VAL A 31 -2.19 -0.47 7.35
N ARG A 32 -3.49 -0.44 7.07
CA ARG A 32 -4.35 -1.64 7.15
C ARG A 32 -4.79 -2.05 5.75
N LEU A 33 -4.53 -3.31 5.44
CA LEU A 33 -4.97 -3.97 4.21
C LEU A 33 -6.13 -4.89 4.58
N VAL A 34 -7.33 -4.53 4.13
CA VAL A 34 -8.50 -5.39 4.19
C VAL A 34 -9.15 -5.37 2.82
N THR A 35 -9.64 -6.52 2.40
CA THR A 35 -10.39 -6.65 1.17
C THR A 35 -11.87 -6.76 1.50
N HIS A 36 -12.71 -6.47 0.51
CA HIS A 36 -14.08 -6.92 0.56
C HIS A 36 -14.14 -8.46 0.43
N LEU A 37 -15.26 -9.06 0.83
CA LEU A 37 -15.39 -10.52 0.86
C LEU A 37 -15.50 -11.16 -0.54
N ASP A 38 -15.79 -10.35 -1.55
CA ASP A 38 -15.93 -10.72 -2.96
C ASP A 38 -14.64 -10.58 -3.77
N VAL A 39 -13.56 -10.09 -3.14
CA VAL A 39 -12.25 -9.98 -3.78
C VAL A 39 -11.67 -11.37 -4.04
N ASP A 40 -11.22 -11.60 -5.27
CA ASP A 40 -10.60 -12.86 -5.67
C ASP A 40 -9.06 -12.82 -5.57
N ARG A 41 -8.43 -13.94 -5.95
CA ARG A 41 -6.98 -14.07 -5.93
C ARG A 41 -6.28 -13.11 -6.90
N GLU A 42 -6.84 -12.92 -8.09
CA GLU A 42 -6.21 -12.11 -9.13
C GLU A 42 -6.14 -10.64 -8.69
N ASP A 43 -7.22 -10.15 -8.08
CA ASP A 43 -7.28 -8.82 -7.49
C ASP A 43 -6.25 -8.61 -6.39
N VAL A 44 -6.05 -9.62 -5.51
CA VAL A 44 -5.02 -9.57 -4.46
C VAL A 44 -3.61 -9.55 -5.05
N GLU A 45 -3.34 -10.36 -6.07
CA GLU A 45 -2.04 -10.42 -6.74
C GLU A 45 -1.72 -9.11 -7.48
N ARG A 46 -2.73 -8.49 -8.10
CA ARG A 46 -2.63 -7.17 -8.72
C ARG A 46 -2.33 -6.08 -7.67
N ALA A 47 -3.04 -6.09 -6.54
CA ALA A 47 -2.79 -5.17 -5.44
C ALA A 47 -1.38 -5.33 -4.85
N ALA A 48 -0.93 -6.58 -4.66
CA ALA A 48 0.42 -6.87 -4.17
C ALA A 48 1.50 -6.37 -5.14
N SER A 49 1.29 -6.52 -6.44
CA SER A 49 2.20 -6.02 -7.49
C SER A 49 2.34 -4.49 -7.42
N ILE A 50 1.22 -3.77 -7.29
CA ILE A 50 1.22 -2.30 -7.11
C ILE A 50 2.02 -1.90 -5.85
N ILE A 51 1.82 -2.61 -4.74
CA ILE A 51 2.54 -2.33 -3.49
C ILE A 51 4.05 -2.53 -3.70
N LEU A 52 4.46 -3.64 -4.33
CA LEU A 52 5.86 -3.93 -4.61
C LEU A 52 6.51 -2.86 -5.50
N GLU A 53 5.82 -2.41 -6.54
CA GLU A 53 6.30 -1.32 -7.40
C GLU A 53 6.53 -0.03 -6.62
N VAL A 54 5.61 0.34 -5.72
CA VAL A 54 5.71 1.58 -4.94
C VAL A 54 6.85 1.54 -3.93
N ILE A 55 7.08 0.40 -3.26
CA ILE A 55 8.11 0.29 -2.21
C ILE A 55 9.52 0.01 -2.76
N SER A 56 9.64 -0.36 -4.04
CA SER A 56 10.92 -0.67 -4.69
C SER A 56 11.52 0.53 -5.44
N GLN A 57 10.90 1.71 -5.34
CA GLN A 57 11.40 2.99 -5.86
C GLN A 57 12.21 3.74 -4.80
#